data_AF-A0A967T2W6-F1
#
_entry.id   AF-A0A967T2W6-F1
#
_cell.length_a   1.000
_cell.length_b   1.000
_cell.length_c   1.000
_cell.angle_alpha   90.00
_cell.angle_beta   90.00
_cell.angle_gamma   90.00
#
_symmetry.space_group_name_H-M   'P 1'
#
loop_
_entity.id
_entity.type
_entity.pdbx_description
1 polymer ?
#
loop_
_entity_poly.entity_id
_entity_poly.type
_entity_poly.pdbx_seq_one_letter_code
_entity_poly.pdbx_strand_id
1 'polypeptide(L)'
;KTNIMVFHGYTELHLNGRWVKATPAFNKELCEKLRVAPLEFNGEEDSIFQEYNHEGGKFMEYLHDYGRFPDVPYELFVHELKKHYPHVFEKQSGKFREYFIIE
;
A
#
# COMPACT_ATOMS: atom_id res chain seq x y z
N LYS A 1 10.39 -14.48 -6.67
CA LYS A 1 9.83 -14.08 -5.35
C LYS A 1 10.71 -12.98 -4.77
N THR A 2 10.12 -11.92 -4.22
CA THR A 2 10.79 -10.74 -3.66
C THR A 2 10.14 -10.35 -2.33
N ASN A 3 10.87 -9.68 -1.46
CA ASN A 3 10.38 -9.13 -0.19
C ASN A 3 10.02 -7.63 -0.31
N ILE A 4 9.96 -7.11 -1.54
CA ILE A 4 9.59 -5.73 -1.81
C ILE A 4 8.12 -5.70 -2.23
N MET A 5 7.34 -4.84 -1.58
CA MET A 5 6.00 -4.44 -2.03
C MET A 5 6.13 -3.15 -2.84
N VAL A 6 5.92 -3.24 -4.14
CA VAL A 6 6.10 -2.12 -5.07
C VAL A 6 4.75 -1.46 -5.32
N PHE A 7 4.76 -0.13 -5.25
CA PHE A 7 3.59 0.71 -5.50
C PHE A 7 2.47 0.50 -4.47
N HIS A 8 2.67 1.04 -3.26
CA HIS A 8 1.67 1.08 -2.20
C HIS A 8 1.04 2.47 -2.14
N GLY A 9 -0.30 2.53 -2.13
CA GLY A 9 -1.05 3.78 -2.06
C GLY A 9 -1.45 4.14 -0.64
N TYR A 10 -1.46 5.44 -0.34
CA TYR A 10 -2.16 6.03 0.79
C TYR A 10 -3.06 7.15 0.27
N THR A 11 -4.03 7.57 1.07
CA THR A 11 -4.96 8.64 0.75
C THR A 11 -4.53 9.92 1.45
N GLU A 12 -4.60 11.06 0.76
CA GLU A 12 -4.50 12.39 1.38
C GLU A 12 -5.89 13.00 1.54
N LEU A 13 -6.19 13.44 2.75
CA LEU A 13 -7.48 14.02 3.13
C LEU A 13 -7.26 15.47 3.53
N HIS A 14 -8.07 16.39 2.98
CA HIS A 14 -8.03 17.79 3.39
C HIS A 14 -9.08 18.05 4.48
N LEU A 15 -8.64 18.01 5.74
CA LEU A 15 -9.49 18.16 6.93
C LEU A 15 -9.03 19.36 7.75
N ASN A 16 -9.97 20.15 8.28
CA ASN A 16 -9.66 21.28 9.17
C ASN A 16 -8.60 22.26 8.64
N GLY A 17 -8.57 22.49 7.31
CA GLY A 17 -7.64 23.43 6.67
C GLY A 17 -6.21 22.90 6.48
N ARG A 18 -5.99 21.59 6.59
CA ARG A 18 -4.69 20.94 6.36
C ARG A 18 -4.83 19.59 5.71
N TRP A 19 -3.74 19.13 5.11
CA TRP A 19 -3.65 17.77 4.57
C TRP A 19 -3.19 16.81 5.67
N VAL A 20 -3.88 15.67 5.77
CA VAL A 20 -3.50 14.53 6.60
C VAL A 20 -3.49 13.28 5.72
N LYS A 21 -2.52 12.40 5.96
CA LYS A 21 -2.36 11.16 5.21
C LYS A 21 -2.94 9.98 5.99
N ALA A 22 -3.61 9.07 5.29
CA ALA A 22 -4.16 7.86 5.89
C ALA A 22 -3.95 6.66 4.95
N THR A 23 -3.42 5.57 5.48
CA THR A 23 -3.35 4.28 4.77
C THR A 23 -4.64 3.51 5.07
N PRO A 24 -5.54 3.32 4.10
CA PRO A 24 -6.83 2.65 4.34
C PRO A 24 -6.73 1.13 4.54
N ALA A 25 -5.52 0.55 4.42
CA ALA A 25 -5.33 -0.82 3.97
C ALA A 25 -5.47 -1.95 5.02
N PHE A 26 -5.89 -1.68 6.25
CA PHE A 26 -5.98 -2.76 7.25
C PHE A 26 -7.22 -2.65 8.14
N ASN A 27 -8.23 -3.47 7.84
CA ASN A 27 -9.29 -3.72 8.81
C ASN A 27 -8.76 -4.55 9.98
N LYS A 28 -9.46 -4.47 11.12
CA LYS A 28 -9.07 -5.11 12.37
C LYS A 28 -8.81 -6.61 12.20
N GLU A 29 -9.63 -7.31 11.42
CA GLU A 29 -9.51 -8.74 11.18
C GLU A 29 -8.21 -9.11 10.42
N LEU A 30 -7.76 -8.26 9.50
CA LEU A 30 -6.50 -8.46 8.79
C LEU A 30 -5.30 -8.16 9.71
N CYS A 31 -5.37 -7.08 10.50
CA CYS A 31 -4.37 -6.77 11.52
C CYS A 31 -4.15 -7.94 12.49
N GLU A 32 -5.23 -8.54 12.99
CA GLU A 32 -5.17 -9.72 13.87
C GLU A 32 -4.48 -10.91 13.22
N LYS A 33 -4.80 -11.21 11.95
CA LYS A 33 -4.14 -12.29 11.18
C LYS A 33 -2.65 -12.06 10.99
N LEU A 34 -2.27 -10.80 10.73
CA LEU A 34 -0.88 -10.40 10.51
C LEU A 34 -0.11 -10.18 11.82
N ARG A 35 -0.78 -10.26 12.98
CA ARG A 35 -0.22 -9.96 14.32
C ARG A 35 0.37 -8.55 14.40
N VAL A 36 -0.36 -7.61 13.81
CA VAL A 36 -0.04 -6.18 13.80
C VAL A 36 -1.21 -5.41 14.41
N ALA A 37 -0.97 -4.21 14.95
CA ALA A 37 -2.03 -3.36 15.50
C ALA A 37 -2.79 -2.64 14.37
N PRO A 38 -4.08 -2.33 14.50
CA PRO A 38 -4.73 -1.39 13.59
C PRO A 38 -4.03 -0.03 13.60
N LEU A 39 -3.97 0.62 12.44
CA LEU A 39 -3.58 2.01 12.35
C LEU A 39 -4.78 2.88 12.71
N GLU A 40 -4.69 3.58 13.84
CA GLU A 40 -5.71 4.53 14.25
C GLU A 40 -5.60 5.81 13.43
N PHE A 41 -6.74 6.35 13.00
CA PHE A 41 -6.81 7.62 12.29
C PHE A 41 -7.74 8.57 13.03
N ASN A 42 -7.15 9.58 13.66
CA ASN A 42 -7.86 10.61 14.44
C ASN A 42 -8.30 11.82 13.60
N GLY A 43 -7.98 11.86 12.30
CA GLY A 43 -8.23 13.03 11.45
C GLY A 43 -7.27 14.20 11.69
N GLU A 44 -6.31 14.04 12.60
CA GLU A 44 -5.37 15.07 13.01
C GLU A 44 -3.90 14.71 12.78
N GLU A 45 -3.53 13.46 12.65
CA GLU A 45 -2.14 13.07 12.44
C GLU A 45 -2.05 12.15 11.24
N ASP A 46 -0.88 12.13 10.60
CA ASP A 46 -0.63 11.19 9.52
C ASP A 46 -0.66 9.77 10.08
N SER A 47 -1.55 8.93 9.54
CA SER A 47 -1.68 7.52 9.89
C SER A 47 -1.30 6.67 8.70
N ILE A 48 0.01 6.62 8.43
CA ILE A 48 0.55 6.04 7.18
C ILE A 48 1.36 4.77 7.39
N PHE A 49 1.76 4.47 8.63
CA PHE A 49 2.83 3.50 8.83
C PHE A 49 2.76 2.70 10.11
N GLN A 50 2.98 1.41 9.91
CA GLN A 50 3.18 0.44 10.96
C GLN A 50 4.64 -0.05 10.90
N GLU A 51 5.53 0.72 11.53
CA GLU A 51 6.98 0.42 11.50
C GLU A 51 7.33 -0.85 12.27
N TYR A 52 6.54 -1.17 13.30
CA TYR A 52 6.84 -2.22 14.26
C TYR A 52 5.69 -3.22 14.38
N ASN A 53 6.03 -4.50 14.49
CA ASN A 53 5.11 -5.54 14.92
C ASN A 53 4.93 -5.50 16.45
N HIS A 54 4.05 -6.35 16.98
CA HIS A 54 3.79 -6.42 18.43
C HIS A 54 5.02 -6.82 19.28
N GLU A 55 6.04 -7.43 18.66
CA GLU A 55 7.28 -7.86 19.31
C GLU A 55 8.39 -6.80 19.21
N GLY A 56 8.10 -5.62 18.64
CA GLY A 56 9.07 -4.54 18.44
C GLY A 56 10.02 -4.74 17.26
N GLY A 57 9.81 -5.78 16.45
CA GLY A 57 10.56 -6.02 15.22
C GLY A 57 10.08 -5.14 14.07
N LYS A 58 11.01 -4.69 13.22
CA LYS A 58 10.71 -3.90 12.01
C LYS A 58 9.77 -4.70 11.09
N PHE A 59 8.60 -4.16 10.81
CA PHE A 59 7.57 -4.82 10.00
C PHE A 59 7.69 -4.45 8.51
N MET A 60 7.86 -3.16 8.21
CA MET A 60 7.98 -2.65 6.84
C MET A 60 8.99 -1.49 6.79
N GLU A 61 9.45 -1.13 5.59
CA GLU A 61 10.27 0.04 5.32
C GLU A 61 9.82 0.67 4.00
N TYR A 62 9.68 2.00 3.97
CA TYR A 62 9.49 2.71 2.71
C TYR A 62 10.83 2.83 1.99
N LEU A 63 10.95 2.12 0.87
CA LEU A 63 12.14 2.17 0.02
C LEU A 63 12.09 3.27 -1.04
N HIS A 64 10.88 3.71 -1.41
CA HIS A 64 10.67 4.70 -2.46
C HIS A 64 9.33 5.43 -2.30
N ASP A 65 9.33 6.75 -2.56
CA ASP A 65 8.13 7.59 -2.64
C ASP A 65 7.89 7.99 -4.09
N TYR A 66 6.78 7.53 -4.67
CA TYR A 66 6.36 7.86 -6.04
C TYR A 66 5.70 9.23 -6.15
N GLY A 67 5.43 9.89 -5.02
CA GLY A 67 4.72 11.16 -4.96
C GLY A 67 3.21 11.01 -4.91
N ARG A 68 2.53 12.13 -5.11
CA ARG A 68 1.08 12.26 -5.00
C ARG A 68 0.49 12.49 -6.37
N PHE A 69 -0.62 11.80 -6.62
CA PHE A 69 -1.32 11.87 -7.90
C PHE A 69 -2.80 12.19 -7.63
N PRO A 70 -3.44 13.01 -8.48
CA PRO A 70 -4.87 13.31 -8.33
C PRO A 70 -5.77 12.09 -8.65
N ASP A 71 -5.22 11.08 -9.33
CA ASP A 71 -5.86 9.81 -9.67
C ASP A 71 -4.78 8.71 -9.74
N VAL A 72 -5.19 7.45 -9.88
CA VAL A 72 -4.29 6.30 -9.99
C VAL A 72 -3.37 6.47 -11.22
N PRO A 73 -2.04 6.53 -11.03
CA PRO A 73 -1.10 6.68 -12.14
C PRO A 73 -0.88 5.31 -12.82
N TYR A 74 -1.91 4.83 -13.54
CA TYR A 74 -2.01 3.47 -14.06
C TYR A 74 -0.77 3.03 -14.84
N GLU A 75 -0.30 3.85 -15.79
CA GLU A 75 0.86 3.51 -16.62
C GLU A 75 2.13 3.32 -15.78
N LEU A 76 2.37 4.19 -14.80
CA LEU A 76 3.51 4.09 -13.90
C LEU A 76 3.39 2.87 -12.98
N PHE A 77 2.19 2.63 -12.44
CA PHE A 77 1.90 1.45 -11.63
C PHE A 77 2.20 0.15 -12.39
N VAL A 78 1.66 0.01 -13.60
CA VAL A 78 1.88 -1.18 -14.45
C VAL A 78 3.35 -1.32 -14.85
N HIS A 79 4.02 -0.21 -15.15
CA HIS A 79 5.45 -0.21 -15.46
C HIS A 79 6.28 -0.77 -14.31
N GLU A 80 6.11 -0.26 -13.10
CA GLU A 80 6.86 -0.69 -11.92
C GLU A 80 6.52 -2.14 -11.52
N LEU A 81 5.25 -2.55 -11.66
CA LEU A 81 4.88 -3.95 -11.44
C LEU A 81 5.59 -4.89 -12.42
N LYS A 82 5.62 -4.58 -13.73
CA LYS A 82 6.30 -5.42 -14.73
C LYS A 82 7.79 -5.53 -14.48
N LYS A 83 8.41 -4.42 -14.08
CA LYS A 83 9.85 -4.33 -13.78
C LYS A 83 10.23 -5.18 -12.55
N HIS A 84 9.44 -5.13 -11.48
CA HIS A 84 9.76 -5.81 -10.23
C HIS A 84 9.15 -7.21 -10.09
N TYR A 85 8.07 -7.50 -10.80
CA TYR A 85 7.37 -8.78 -10.80
C TYR A 85 7.18 -9.37 -12.21
N PRO A 86 8.23 -9.53 -13.03
CA PRO A 86 8.09 -10.01 -14.41
C PRO A 86 7.36 -11.36 -14.51
N HIS A 87 7.62 -12.26 -13.56
CA HIS A 87 6.96 -13.56 -13.42
C HIS A 87 5.42 -13.52 -13.27
N VAL A 88 4.83 -12.40 -12.84
CA VAL A 88 3.36 -12.23 -12.78
C VAL A 88 2.78 -12.01 -14.19
N PHE A 89 3.59 -11.46 -15.10
CA PHE A 89 3.20 -11.12 -16.47
C PHE A 89 3.67 -12.16 -17.50
N GLU A 90 4.56 -13.07 -17.11
CA GLU A 90 5.01 -14.20 -17.92
C GLU A 90 3.92 -15.27 -17.98
N LYS A 91 3.08 -15.20 -19.02
CA LYS A 91 2.10 -16.20 -19.52
C LYS A 91 1.89 -17.44 -18.64
N GLN A 92 0.73 -17.51 -17.99
CA GLN A 92 -0.10 -18.71 -18.10
C GLN A 92 -1.28 -18.42 -19.03
N SER A 93 -1.60 -19.40 -19.88
CA SER A 93 -2.68 -19.44 -20.85
C SER A 93 -4.07 -19.37 -20.20
N GLY A 94 -4.41 -18.23 -19.61
CA GLY A 94 -5.71 -17.91 -19.05
C GLY A 94 -5.87 -16.41 -19.09
N LYS A 95 -6.99 -15.93 -19.63
CA LYS A 95 -7.29 -14.49 -19.77
C LYS A 95 -7.09 -13.81 -18.41
N PHE A 96 -6.04 -13.01 -18.25
CA PHE A 96 -5.97 -12.01 -17.20
C PHE A 96 -7.15 -11.06 -17.48
N ARG A 97 -8.23 -11.20 -16.72
CA ARG A 97 -9.25 -10.15 -16.67
C ARG A 97 -8.67 -9.01 -15.86
N GLU A 98 -8.69 -7.82 -16.42
CA GLU A 98 -8.28 -6.55 -15.82
C GLU A 98 -9.17 -6.22 -14.61
N TYR A 99 -8.95 -6.90 -13.49
CA TYR A 99 -9.48 -6.50 -12.19
C TYR A 99 -8.34 -6.66 -11.19
N PHE A 100 -7.55 -5.60 -11.04
CA PHE A 100 -6.70 -5.45 -9.88
C PHE A 100 -7.59 -4.89 -8.76
N ILE A 101 -7.99 -5.76 -7.84
CA ILE A 101 -8.60 -5.32 -6.59
C ILE A 101 -7.45 -4.80 -5.73
N ILE A 102 -7.40 -3.48 -5.56
CA ILE A 102 -6.57 -2.83 -4.56
C ILE A 102 -7.46 -2.78 -3.31
N GLU A 103 -7.28 -3.74 -2.39
CA GLU A 103 -7.76 -3.59 -1.00
C GLU A 103 -6.68 -2.86 -0.19
#